data_AF-J3CBV4-F1
#
_entry.id   AF-J3CBV4-F1
#
_cell.length_a   1.000
_cell.length_b   1.000
_cell.length_c   1.000
_cell.angle_alpha   90.00
_cell.angle_beta   90.00
_cell.angle_gamma   90.00
#
_symmetry.space_group_name_H-M   'P 1'
#
loop_
_entity.id
_entity.type
_entity.pdbx_description
1 polymer ?
#
loop_
_entity_poly.entity_id
_entity_poly.type
_entity_poly.pdbx_seq_one_letter_code
_entity_poly.pdbx_strand_id
1 'polypeptide(L)'
;NADGSINISANGGINATGVPNLVNSGGNADIGGDQGQGIGSAADATVNACSFCYRPAITSGTALDTQYGITSLGRAGSQNGNWPMVRKGGWVALESKTKGFVPNKLTTAQKNALIPVEGMMVYDITLDCLSIYDGTSWKCFNTQGCPN
;
A
#
# COMPACT_ATOMS: atom_id res chain seq x y z
N ASN A 1 16.20 28.09 -32.76
CA ASN A 1 16.97 28.25 -34.01
C ASN A 1 16.88 26.93 -34.78
N ALA A 2 17.49 26.81 -35.96
CA ALA A 2 17.41 25.57 -36.76
C ALA A 2 17.98 24.33 -36.03
N ASP A 3 18.77 24.54 -34.98
CA ASP A 3 19.36 23.54 -34.08
C ASP A 3 18.46 23.16 -32.87
N GLY A 4 17.23 23.70 -32.79
CA GLY A 4 16.31 23.47 -31.67
C GLY A 4 16.58 24.30 -30.41
N SER A 5 17.61 25.15 -30.39
CA SER A 5 17.85 26.07 -29.27
C SER A 5 16.79 27.17 -29.18
N ILE A 6 16.58 27.76 -28.01
CA ILE A 6 15.66 28.89 -27.83
C ILE A 6 16.18 30.10 -28.62
N ASN A 7 15.34 30.65 -29.49
CA ASN A 7 15.64 31.91 -30.17
C ASN A 7 15.31 33.09 -29.24
N ILE A 8 16.34 33.67 -28.61
CA ILE A 8 16.17 34.76 -27.63
C ILE A 8 15.72 36.09 -28.25
N SER A 9 16.02 36.35 -29.53
CA SER A 9 15.59 37.59 -30.20
C SER A 9 14.11 37.54 -30.59
N ALA A 10 13.59 36.35 -30.91
CA ALA A 10 12.17 36.14 -31.19
C ALA A 10 11.31 36.05 -29.91
N ASN A 11 11.87 35.55 -28.80
CA ASN A 11 11.12 35.25 -27.57
C ASN A 11 11.48 36.16 -26.38
N GLY A 12 12.22 37.25 -26.62
CA GLY A 12 12.50 38.27 -25.60
C GLY A 12 13.46 37.86 -24.48
N GLY A 13 14.23 36.78 -24.63
CA GLY A 13 15.24 36.35 -23.65
C GLY A 13 14.68 35.90 -22.29
N ILE A 14 15.33 36.30 -21.19
CA ILE A 14 14.94 36.01 -19.80
C ILE A 14 14.39 37.27 -19.12
N ASN A 15 13.48 37.11 -18.16
CA ASN A 15 12.97 38.20 -17.34
C ASN A 15 13.93 38.55 -16.18
N ALA A 16 13.52 39.52 -15.34
CA ALA A 16 14.28 39.95 -14.16
C ALA A 16 14.46 38.85 -13.08
N THR A 17 13.69 37.76 -13.11
CA THR A 17 13.83 36.61 -12.21
C THR A 17 14.65 35.48 -12.83
N GLY A 18 15.23 35.69 -14.02
CA GLY A 18 16.07 34.71 -14.70
C GLY A 18 15.29 33.61 -15.44
N VAL A 19 13.97 33.74 -15.56
CA VAL A 19 13.11 32.77 -16.24
C VAL A 19 12.92 33.17 -17.72
N PRO A 20 13.06 32.25 -18.69
CA PRO A 20 12.79 32.54 -20.10
C PRO A 20 11.36 33.07 -20.31
N ASN A 21 11.25 34.18 -21.05
CA ASN A 21 9.96 34.80 -21.35
C ASN A 21 8.99 33.89 -22.12
N LEU A 22 9.53 32.88 -22.80
CA LEU A 22 8.78 31.86 -23.52
C LEU A 22 7.84 31.01 -22.64
N VAL A 23 8.20 30.79 -21.37
CA VAL A 23 7.47 29.92 -20.42
C VAL A 23 6.76 30.70 -19.31
N ASN A 24 6.71 32.03 -19.43
CA ASN A 24 5.98 32.87 -18.49
C ASN A 24 4.52 32.97 -18.90
N SER A 25 3.65 33.36 -17.97
CA SER A 25 2.23 33.67 -18.20
C SER A 25 2.00 34.44 -19.52
N GLY A 26 1.27 33.83 -20.46
CA GLY A 26 0.97 34.40 -21.78
C GLY A 26 2.07 34.23 -22.85
N GLY A 27 3.18 33.56 -22.51
CA GLY A 27 4.24 33.18 -23.45
C GLY A 27 3.86 31.96 -24.31
N ASN A 28 4.56 31.79 -25.44
CA ASN A 28 4.16 30.78 -26.44
C ASN A 28 4.28 29.32 -25.95
N ALA A 29 5.01 29.05 -24.87
CA ALA A 29 5.13 27.72 -24.26
C ALA A 29 4.45 27.66 -22.88
N ASP A 30 3.62 28.64 -22.53
CA ASP A 30 2.80 28.63 -21.34
C ASP A 30 1.65 27.62 -21.49
N ILE A 31 1.49 26.74 -20.50
CA ILE A 31 0.44 25.73 -20.44
C ILE A 31 -0.51 25.92 -19.25
N GLY A 32 -0.27 26.91 -18.39
CA GLY A 32 -0.94 27.02 -17.08
C GLY A 32 -1.05 28.42 -16.48
N GLY A 33 -0.54 29.46 -17.14
CA GLY A 33 -0.51 30.83 -16.62
C GLY A 33 0.62 31.09 -15.61
N ASP A 34 1.51 30.12 -15.40
CA ASP A 34 2.58 30.16 -14.40
C ASP A 34 3.82 30.92 -14.91
N GLN A 35 4.68 31.37 -14.00
CA GLN A 35 6.02 31.85 -14.35
C GLN A 35 6.98 30.66 -14.38
N GLY A 36 7.22 30.07 -15.56
CA GLY A 36 8.09 28.90 -15.70
C GLY A 36 7.31 27.58 -15.75
N GLN A 37 7.83 26.55 -15.07
CA GLN A 37 7.08 25.30 -14.90
C GLN A 37 6.09 25.47 -13.74
N GLY A 38 4.87 24.96 -13.90
CA GLY A 38 3.88 24.95 -12.83
C GLY A 38 4.29 24.10 -11.63
N ILE A 39 3.45 24.10 -10.59
CA ILE A 39 3.70 23.33 -9.36
C ILE A 39 3.91 21.86 -9.72
N GLY A 40 5.16 21.39 -9.59
CA GLY A 40 5.47 19.98 -9.75
C GLY A 40 4.84 19.15 -8.64
N SER A 41 4.69 17.84 -8.86
CA SER A 41 4.06 16.91 -7.91
C SER A 41 4.64 16.94 -6.49
N ALA A 42 5.87 17.44 -6.32
CA ALA A 42 6.52 17.62 -5.02
C ALA A 42 5.94 18.78 -4.18
N ALA A 43 5.21 19.70 -4.80
CA ALA A 43 4.60 20.88 -4.16
C ALA A 43 3.07 20.93 -4.38
N ASP A 44 2.50 19.97 -5.11
CA ASP A 44 1.05 19.84 -5.27
C ASP A 44 0.45 19.17 -4.03
N ALA A 45 -0.24 19.97 -3.20
CA ALA A 45 -0.90 19.48 -1.98
C ALA A 45 -2.01 18.45 -2.25
N THR A 46 -2.48 18.32 -3.51
CA THR A 46 -3.43 17.29 -3.93
C THR A 46 -2.74 15.98 -4.30
N VAL A 47 -1.43 16.00 -4.58
CA VAL A 47 -0.59 14.82 -4.83
C VAL A 47 0.06 14.40 -3.51
N ASN A 48 -0.66 13.61 -2.72
CA ASN A 48 -0.08 12.94 -1.56
C ASN A 48 0.78 11.75 -2.01
N ALA A 49 2.07 11.96 -2.23
CA ALA A 49 3.02 10.88 -2.53
C ALA A 49 3.18 9.86 -1.38
N CYS A 50 2.59 10.11 -0.20
CA CYS A 50 2.57 9.23 0.96
C CYS A 50 1.24 8.44 1.10
N SER A 51 0.71 7.88 0.00
CA SER A 51 -0.43 6.93 0.04
C SER A 51 -0.12 5.61 0.76
N PHE A 52 1.11 5.40 1.22
CA PHE A 52 1.48 4.24 2.03
C PHE A 52 1.53 4.62 3.51
N CYS A 53 0.43 4.34 4.21
CA CYS A 53 0.38 4.49 5.67
C CYS A 53 1.05 3.28 6.32
N TYR A 54 2.35 3.38 6.56
CA TYR A 54 3.04 2.45 7.44
C TYR A 54 2.89 2.96 8.87
N ARG A 55 2.14 2.24 9.71
CA ARG A 55 2.23 2.45 11.14
C ARG A 55 3.54 1.83 11.63
N PRO A 56 4.41 2.57 12.33
CA PRO A 56 5.62 1.99 12.90
C PRO A 56 5.29 0.75 13.73
N ALA A 57 6.16 -0.24 13.71
CA ALA A 57 6.01 -1.39 14.60
C ALA A 57 5.95 -0.90 16.05
N ILE A 58 4.99 -1.41 16.82
CA ILE A 58 4.97 -1.18 18.26
C ILE A 58 6.14 -1.98 18.85
N THR A 59 7.18 -1.27 19.29
CA THR A 59 8.36 -1.85 19.94
C THR A 59 8.29 -1.79 21.47
N SER A 60 7.23 -1.18 22.00
CA SER A 60 6.93 -1.11 23.43
C SER A 60 6.00 -2.25 23.86
N GLY A 61 6.06 -2.62 25.13
CA GLY A 61 5.27 -3.72 25.72
C GLY A 61 6.01 -5.05 25.81
N THR A 62 5.41 -6.02 26.49
CA THR A 62 5.99 -7.35 26.67
C THR A 62 5.73 -8.20 25.44
N ALA A 63 6.79 -8.64 24.79
CA ALA A 63 6.71 -9.57 23.66
C ALA A 63 6.31 -10.97 24.17
N LEU A 64 5.03 -11.33 24.01
CA LEU A 64 4.50 -12.63 24.43
C LEU A 64 4.86 -13.74 23.44
N ASP A 65 5.12 -14.93 23.96
CA ASP A 65 5.45 -16.11 23.18
C ASP A 65 4.26 -16.58 22.35
N THR A 66 4.50 -16.85 21.06
CA THR A 66 3.53 -17.57 20.22
C THR A 66 3.56 -19.05 20.59
N GLN A 67 2.54 -19.51 21.32
CA GLN A 67 2.50 -20.87 21.88
C GLN A 67 2.00 -21.93 20.89
N TYR A 68 1.28 -21.53 19.84
CA TYR A 68 0.69 -22.44 18.86
C TYR A 68 1.22 -22.18 17.45
N GLY A 69 1.44 -23.25 16.70
CA GLY A 69 1.85 -23.13 15.31
C GLY A 69 1.94 -24.45 14.55
N ILE A 70 1.94 -24.34 13.23
CA ILE A 70 2.15 -25.45 12.28
C ILE A 70 3.35 -25.11 11.39
N THR A 71 4.31 -26.03 11.27
CA THR A 71 5.47 -25.85 10.39
C THR A 71 5.79 -27.07 9.57
N SER A 72 6.17 -26.86 8.30
CA SER A 72 6.69 -27.91 7.43
C SER A 72 8.22 -28.02 7.47
N LEU A 73 8.89 -27.27 8.36
CA LEU A 73 10.36 -27.18 8.42
C LEU A 73 10.99 -28.14 9.44
N GLY A 74 10.19 -29.03 10.05
CA GLY A 74 10.68 -30.05 10.98
C GLY A 74 11.28 -29.52 12.29
N ARG A 75 10.94 -28.27 12.66
CA ARG A 75 11.59 -27.57 13.79
C ARG A 75 10.71 -27.36 15.02
N ALA A 76 9.54 -27.98 15.06
CA ALA A 76 8.66 -27.86 16.22
C ALA A 76 9.30 -28.49 17.48
N GLY A 77 9.12 -27.82 18.61
CA GLY A 77 9.53 -28.30 19.92
C GLY A 77 10.84 -27.71 20.47
N SER A 78 11.11 -28.02 21.73
CA SER A 78 12.20 -27.42 22.53
C SER A 78 13.60 -27.70 21.96
N GLN A 79 13.83 -28.88 21.38
CA GLN A 79 15.15 -29.29 20.90
C GLN A 79 15.55 -28.66 19.55
N ASN A 80 14.63 -28.02 18.84
CA ASN A 80 14.84 -27.46 17.51
C ASN A 80 14.70 -25.93 17.50
N GLY A 81 15.35 -25.27 18.46
CA GLY A 81 15.32 -23.81 18.58
C GLY A 81 14.01 -23.27 19.15
N ASN A 82 13.29 -24.07 19.96
CA ASN A 82 12.12 -23.67 20.73
C ASN A 82 10.99 -23.01 19.90
N TRP A 83 10.82 -23.47 18.66
CA TRP A 83 9.70 -23.04 17.82
C TRP A 83 8.40 -23.71 18.29
N PRO A 84 7.24 -23.00 18.33
CA PRO A 84 6.99 -21.64 17.83
C PRO A 84 7.29 -20.50 18.81
N MET A 85 7.62 -20.78 20.07
CA MET A 85 7.78 -19.77 21.15
C MET A 85 8.90 -18.74 20.91
N VAL A 86 9.84 -19.02 20.01
CA VAL A 86 10.80 -18.02 19.51
C VAL A 86 10.19 -16.95 18.60
N ARG A 87 8.96 -17.16 18.12
CA ARG A 87 8.12 -16.10 17.53
C ARG A 87 7.38 -15.40 18.66
N LYS A 88 7.32 -14.07 18.59
CA LYS A 88 6.65 -13.24 19.58
C LYS A 88 5.53 -12.43 18.96
N GLY A 89 4.52 -12.11 19.74
CA GLY A 89 3.44 -11.18 19.37
C GLY A 89 2.34 -11.77 18.47
N GLY A 90 2.43 -13.03 18.07
CA GLY A 90 1.38 -13.73 17.34
C GLY A 90 0.66 -14.76 18.22
N TRP A 91 -0.64 -14.95 17.99
CA TRP A 91 -1.38 -16.07 18.57
C TRP A 91 -1.07 -17.41 17.87
N VAL A 92 -0.78 -17.36 16.57
CA VAL A 92 -0.50 -18.53 15.72
C VAL A 92 0.71 -18.26 14.83
N ALA A 93 1.63 -19.23 14.73
CA ALA A 93 2.72 -19.23 13.76
C ALA A 93 2.49 -20.31 12.68
N LEU A 94 2.40 -19.90 11.42
CA LEU A 94 2.39 -20.80 10.27
C LEU A 94 3.66 -20.60 9.46
N GLU A 95 4.40 -21.67 9.16
CA GLU A 95 5.69 -21.50 8.50
C GLU A 95 6.07 -22.64 7.55
N SER A 96 6.35 -22.24 6.32
CA SER A 96 6.89 -23.09 5.26
C SER A 96 7.73 -22.25 4.31
N LYS A 97 8.69 -22.90 3.62
CA LYS A 97 9.42 -22.31 2.50
C LYS A 97 8.74 -22.57 1.15
N THR A 98 7.83 -23.55 1.08
CA THR A 98 7.29 -24.07 -0.18
C THR A 98 5.77 -24.25 -0.18
N LYS A 99 5.09 -23.97 0.94
CA LYS A 99 3.65 -24.12 1.09
C LYS A 99 3.01 -22.77 1.42
N GLY A 100 1.86 -22.50 0.82
CA GLY A 100 1.01 -21.35 1.15
C GLY A 100 -0.06 -21.71 2.18
N PHE A 101 -0.65 -20.69 2.80
CA PHE A 101 -1.86 -20.83 3.59
C PHE A 101 -3.08 -20.65 2.67
N VAL A 102 -3.98 -21.65 2.66
CA VAL A 102 -5.22 -21.62 1.88
C VAL A 102 -6.40 -21.56 2.86
N PRO A 103 -7.08 -20.41 3.01
CA PRO A 103 -8.33 -20.34 3.74
C PRO A 103 -9.46 -21.05 2.97
N ASN A 104 -10.60 -21.28 3.61
CA ASN A 104 -11.77 -21.87 2.94
C ASN A 104 -12.15 -21.04 1.71
N LYS A 105 -12.33 -21.71 0.57
CA LYS A 105 -12.69 -21.11 -0.72
C LYS A 105 -14.17 -21.35 -1.00
N LEU A 106 -14.95 -20.29 -1.12
CA LEU A 106 -16.41 -20.35 -1.29
C LEU A 106 -16.85 -19.39 -2.40
N THR A 107 -17.91 -19.72 -3.14
CA THR A 107 -18.59 -18.72 -3.98
C THR A 107 -19.28 -17.69 -3.10
N THR A 108 -19.65 -16.52 -3.65
CA THR A 108 -20.42 -15.52 -2.90
C THR A 108 -21.73 -16.09 -2.34
N ALA A 109 -22.41 -16.97 -3.09
CA ALA A 109 -23.63 -17.62 -2.63
C ALA A 109 -23.37 -18.56 -1.44
N GLN A 110 -22.33 -19.38 -1.51
CA GLN A 110 -21.94 -20.28 -0.40
C GLN A 110 -21.51 -19.50 0.85
N LYS A 111 -20.72 -18.43 0.66
CA LYS A 111 -20.29 -17.53 1.74
C LYS A 111 -21.48 -16.88 2.44
N ASN A 112 -22.44 -16.36 1.67
CA ASN A 112 -23.61 -15.68 2.21
C ASN A 112 -24.62 -16.63 2.87
N ALA A 113 -24.51 -17.94 2.63
CA ALA A 113 -25.30 -18.97 3.29
C ALA A 113 -24.73 -19.41 4.65
N LEU A 114 -23.52 -18.98 5.01
CA LEU A 114 -22.95 -19.24 6.34
C LEU A 114 -23.73 -18.47 7.42
N ILE A 115 -23.58 -18.90 8.68
CA ILE A 115 -23.91 -18.11 9.87
C ILE A 115 -22.59 -17.49 10.34
N PRO A 116 -22.20 -16.30 9.83
CA PRO A 116 -20.89 -15.74 10.13
C PRO A 116 -20.83 -15.16 11.55
N VAL A 117 -19.62 -15.12 12.10
CA VAL A 117 -19.28 -14.34 13.29
C VAL A 117 -18.29 -13.25 12.90
N GLU A 118 -18.26 -12.15 13.65
CA GLU A 118 -17.32 -11.07 13.42
C GLU A 118 -15.87 -11.58 13.38
N GLY A 119 -15.11 -11.13 12.39
CA GLY A 119 -13.74 -11.57 12.14
C GLY A 119 -13.61 -12.89 11.38
N MET A 120 -14.71 -13.56 11.01
CA MET A 120 -14.64 -14.74 10.14
C MET A 120 -14.04 -14.37 8.78
N MET A 121 -13.09 -15.17 8.30
CA MET A 121 -12.37 -14.95 7.04
C MET A 121 -12.54 -16.13 6.08
N VAL A 122 -12.83 -15.83 4.80
CA VAL A 122 -12.89 -16.82 3.70
C VAL A 122 -12.34 -16.20 2.42
N TYR A 123 -11.89 -17.02 1.47
CA TYR A 123 -11.61 -16.56 0.12
C TYR A 123 -12.88 -16.71 -0.74
N ASP A 124 -13.41 -15.59 -1.23
CA ASP A 124 -14.55 -15.59 -2.15
C ASP A 124 -14.05 -15.76 -3.58
N ILE A 125 -14.31 -16.92 -4.19
CA ILE A 125 -13.85 -17.25 -5.55
C ILE A 125 -14.68 -16.58 -6.64
N THR A 126 -15.84 -16.02 -6.32
CA THR A 126 -16.67 -15.27 -7.28
C THR A 126 -16.22 -13.81 -7.34
N LEU A 127 -15.83 -13.23 -6.20
CA LEU A 127 -15.28 -11.86 -6.11
C LEU A 127 -13.76 -11.79 -6.21
N ASP A 128 -13.08 -12.93 -6.22
CA ASP A 128 -11.63 -13.07 -6.24
C ASP A 128 -10.93 -12.27 -5.12
N CYS A 129 -11.41 -12.41 -3.89
CA CYS A 129 -10.94 -11.60 -2.75
C CYS A 129 -10.94 -12.38 -1.42
N LEU A 130 -10.04 -12.00 -0.51
CA LEU A 130 -10.17 -12.36 0.90
C LEU A 130 -11.35 -11.57 1.50
N SER A 131 -12.42 -12.27 1.87
CA SER A 131 -13.61 -11.70 2.50
C SER A 131 -13.53 -11.84 4.03
N ILE A 132 -13.82 -10.75 4.75
CA ILE A 132 -13.91 -10.71 6.21
C ILE A 132 -15.32 -10.26 6.61
N TYR A 133 -15.96 -10.94 7.56
CA TYR A 133 -17.23 -10.50 8.12
C TYR A 133 -16.99 -9.49 9.25
N ASP A 134 -17.54 -8.29 9.13
CA ASP A 134 -17.34 -7.19 10.11
C ASP A 134 -18.37 -7.18 11.25
N GLY A 135 -19.15 -8.26 11.40
CA GLY A 135 -20.27 -8.32 12.34
C GLY A 135 -21.61 -7.91 11.73
N THR A 136 -21.60 -7.26 10.56
CA THR A 136 -22.82 -6.86 9.83
C THR A 136 -22.85 -7.38 8.40
N SER A 137 -21.72 -7.32 7.68
CA SER A 137 -21.61 -7.64 6.27
C SER A 137 -20.23 -8.19 5.90
N TRP A 138 -20.18 -8.93 4.80
CA TRP A 138 -18.92 -9.39 4.22
C TRP A 138 -18.23 -8.24 3.47
N LYS A 139 -16.96 -7.99 3.81
CA LYS A 139 -16.09 -7.01 3.14
C LYS A 139 -14.96 -7.70 2.41
N CYS A 140 -14.73 -7.33 1.15
CA CYS A 140 -13.50 -7.72 0.45
C CYS A 140 -12.34 -6.88 1.00
N PHE A 141 -11.27 -7.55 1.41
CA PHE A 141 -10.04 -6.92 1.85
C PHE A 141 -9.13 -6.63 0.64
N ASN A 142 -9.57 -5.72 -0.22
CA ASN A 142 -8.90 -5.36 -1.48
C ASN A 142 -8.48 -3.88 -1.56
N THR A 143 -8.84 -3.09 -0.55
CA THR A 143 -8.51 -1.67 -0.46
C THR A 143 -7.56 -1.46 0.72
N GLN A 144 -6.40 -0.84 0.47
CA GLN A 144 -5.50 -0.44 1.55
C GLN A 144 -6.13 0.71 2.34
N GLY A 145 -6.44 0.47 3.61
CA GLY A 145 -6.95 1.50 4.52
C GLY A 145 -5.84 2.11 5.38
N CYS A 146 -6.03 3.37 5.77
CA CYS A 146 -5.21 4.08 6.76
C CYS A 146 -6.03 4.43 8.01
N PRO A 147 -6.50 3.44 8.80
CA PRO A 147 -7.20 3.75 10.03
C PRO A 147 -6.20 4.29 11.08
N ASN A 148 -6.51 5.47 11.62
CA ASN A 148 -5.83 6.04 12.80
C ASN A 148 -6.18 5.22 14.05
#